data_AF-A0AAU2YJZ5-F1
#
_entry.id   AF-A0AAU2YJZ5-F1
#
_cell.length_a   1.000
_cell.length_b   1.000
_cell.length_c   1.000
_cell.angle_alpha   90.00
_cell.angle_beta   90.00
_cell.angle_gamma   90.00
#
_symmetry.space_group_name_H-M   'P 1'
#
loop_
_entity.id
_entity.type
_entity.pdbx_description
1 polymer ?
#
loop_
_entity_poly.entity_id
_entity_poly.type
_entity_poly.pdbx_seq_one_letter_code
_entity_poly.pdbx_strand_id
1 'polypeptide(L)'
;MAETESEGPVEREEVQRVFDGLDAVESMEDSLEKAQIISRLLRDQTERTKRLKEHRRRIVLRLRSQKVTYREIAENLGVSIGTVQDIERGYSGSGKNRPKKSTETSAG
;
A
#
# COMPACT_ATOMS: atom_id res chain seq x y z
N MET A 1 -26.93 20.49 10.34
CA MET A 1 -25.64 19.88 10.73
C MET A 1 -25.71 18.47 10.21
N ALA A 2 -25.04 18.17 9.10
CA ALA A 2 -24.97 16.80 8.58
C ALA A 2 -23.77 16.15 9.25
N GLU A 3 -24.04 15.13 10.05
CA GLU A 3 -23.04 14.33 10.73
C GLU A 3 -22.18 13.63 9.68
N THR A 4 -20.89 13.92 9.71
CA THR A 4 -19.88 13.26 8.91
C THR A 4 -19.76 11.83 9.42
N GLU A 5 -20.45 10.90 8.80
CA GLU A 5 -20.15 9.48 8.94
C GLU A 5 -18.76 9.26 8.33
N SER A 6 -17.76 9.28 9.22
CA SER A 6 -16.43 8.75 8.97
C SER A 6 -16.57 7.24 8.78
N GLU A 7 -16.97 6.80 7.59
CA GLU A 7 -16.87 5.40 7.20
C GLU A 7 -15.39 5.00 7.28
N GLY A 8 -15.09 4.05 8.17
CA GLY A 8 -13.77 3.47 8.32
C GLY A 8 -13.27 2.81 7.02
N PRO A 9 -12.06 2.23 7.01
CA PRO A 9 -11.50 1.62 5.82
C PRO A 9 -12.48 0.60 5.25
N VAL A 10 -12.73 0.65 3.94
CA VAL A 10 -13.72 -0.19 3.25
C VAL A 10 -13.39 -1.68 3.48
N GLU A 11 -14.04 -2.32 4.43
CA GLU A 11 -13.94 -3.76 4.69
C GLU A 11 -14.68 -4.52 3.60
N ARG A 12 -13.99 -4.71 2.48
CA ARG A 12 -14.48 -5.43 1.30
C ARG A 12 -14.30 -6.93 1.50
N GLU A 13 -15.33 -7.72 1.21
CA GLU A 13 -15.27 -9.19 1.21
C GLU A 13 -14.12 -9.72 0.33
N GLU A 14 -13.76 -9.01 -0.74
CA GLU A 14 -12.62 -9.37 -1.58
C GLU A 14 -11.28 -9.31 -0.85
N VAL A 15 -11.10 -8.36 0.08
CA VAL A 15 -9.87 -8.23 0.87
C VAL A 15 -9.80 -9.37 1.88
N GLN A 16 -10.91 -9.65 2.57
CA GLN A 16 -10.97 -10.74 3.54
C GLN A 16 -10.67 -12.09 2.90
N ARG A 17 -11.27 -12.39 1.74
CA ARG A 17 -10.99 -13.64 1.01
C ARG A 17 -9.53 -13.81 0.61
N VAL A 18 -8.81 -12.71 0.34
CA VAL A 18 -7.38 -12.78 0.07
C VAL A 18 -6.61 -13.14 1.34
N PHE A 19 -6.93 -12.52 2.47
CA PHE A 19 -6.28 -12.82 3.76
C PHE A 19 -6.57 -14.24 4.22
N ASP A 20 -7.82 -14.68 4.18
CA ASP A 20 -8.22 -16.06 4.52
C ASP A 20 -7.44 -17.09 3.69
N GLY A 21 -7.26 -16.81 2.39
CA GLY A 21 -6.49 -17.66 1.51
C GLY A 21 -4.99 -17.73 1.84
N LEU A 22 -4.40 -16.63 2.32
CA LEU A 22 -3.01 -16.60 2.78
C LEU A 22 -2.86 -17.37 4.09
N ASP A 23 -3.75 -17.13 5.06
CA ASP A 23 -3.75 -17.80 6.36
C ASP A 23 -3.93 -19.32 6.22
N ALA A 24 -4.75 -19.76 5.26
CA ALA A 24 -4.93 -21.17 4.94
C ALA A 24 -3.63 -21.82 4.43
N VAL A 25 -2.86 -21.14 3.58
CA VAL A 25 -1.55 -21.63 3.11
C VAL A 25 -0.55 -21.69 4.27
N GLU A 26 -0.58 -20.71 5.16
CA GLU A 26 0.28 -20.69 6.36
C GLU A 26 -0.07 -21.81 7.34
N SER A 27 -1.32 -22.26 7.37
CA SER A 27 -1.79 -23.31 8.28
C SER A 27 -1.63 -24.74 7.73
N MET A 28 -1.08 -24.93 6.52
CA MET A 28 -0.89 -26.26 5.93
C MET A 28 0.12 -27.11 6.73
N GLU A 29 -0.24 -28.37 6.98
CA GLU A 29 0.59 -29.32 7.72
C GLU A 29 1.72 -29.93 6.88
N ASP A 30 1.47 -30.25 5.60
CA ASP A 30 2.49 -30.80 4.71
C ASP A 30 3.51 -29.70 4.34
N SER A 31 4.74 -29.87 4.84
CA SER A 31 5.80 -28.89 4.68
C SER A 31 6.30 -28.75 3.23
N LEU A 32 6.29 -29.82 2.44
CA LEU A 32 6.75 -29.78 1.06
C LEU A 32 5.69 -29.15 0.15
N GLU A 33 4.43 -29.56 0.31
CA GLU A 33 3.30 -28.99 -0.42
C GLU A 33 3.15 -27.49 -0.11
N LYS A 34 3.22 -27.11 1.17
CA LYS A 34 3.24 -25.70 1.61
C LYS A 34 4.34 -24.90 0.93
N ALA A 35 5.57 -25.42 0.90
CA ALA A 35 6.69 -24.73 0.25
C ALA A 35 6.49 -24.56 -1.26
N GLN A 36 5.90 -25.55 -1.94
CA GLN A 36 5.58 -25.46 -3.37
C GLN A 36 4.53 -24.38 -3.66
N ILE A 37 3.48 -24.31 -2.85
CA ILE A 37 2.42 -23.32 -2.98
C ILE A 37 2.96 -21.91 -2.69
N ILE A 38 3.72 -21.72 -1.61
CA ILE A 38 4.36 -20.43 -1.29
C ILE A 38 5.26 -19.98 -2.44
N SER A 39 6.06 -20.89 -3.00
CA SER A 39 6.96 -20.57 -4.12
C SER A 39 6.20 -20.08 -5.35
N ARG A 40 5.07 -20.70 -5.67
CA ARG A 40 4.18 -20.27 -6.75
C ARG A 40 3.54 -18.90 -6.45
N LEU A 41 3.03 -18.72 -5.23
CA LEU A 41 2.41 -17.48 -4.79
C LEU A 41 3.38 -16.30 -4.91
N LEU A 42 4.59 -16.43 -4.36
CA LEU A 42 5.60 -15.36 -4.37
C LEU A 42 6.02 -14.95 -5.79
N ARG A 43 6.12 -15.93 -6.71
CA ARG A 43 6.43 -15.68 -8.13
C ARG A 43 5.38 -14.77 -8.77
N ASP A 44 4.10 -15.09 -8.59
CA ASP A 44 3.00 -14.32 -9.18
C ASP A 44 2.71 -13.01 -8.43
N GLN A 45 2.99 -12.99 -7.12
CA GLN A 45 2.71 -11.85 -6.24
C GLN A 45 3.52 -10.61 -6.64
N THR A 46 4.73 -10.79 -7.19
CA THR A 46 5.59 -9.68 -7.63
C THR A 46 4.89 -8.81 -8.67
N GLU A 47 4.38 -9.42 -9.75
CA GLU A 47 3.69 -8.70 -10.82
C GLU A 47 2.32 -8.18 -10.38
N ARG A 48 1.58 -8.95 -9.55
CA ARG A 48 0.31 -8.49 -8.97
C ARG A 48 0.50 -7.24 -8.11
N THR A 49 1.50 -7.24 -7.24
CA THR A 49 1.83 -6.11 -6.36
C THR A 49 2.22 -4.88 -7.18
N LYS A 50 3.00 -5.05 -8.25
CA LYS A 50 3.34 -3.94 -9.16
C LYS A 50 2.09 -3.31 -9.77
N ARG A 51 1.16 -4.12 -10.28
CA ARG A 51 -0.11 -3.62 -10.83
C ARG A 51 -0.93 -2.89 -9.79
N LEU A 52 -1.14 -3.47 -8.61
CA LEU A 52 -1.93 -2.87 -7.53
C LEU A 52 -1.34 -1.53 -7.06
N LYS A 53 -0.01 -1.45 -6.90
CA LYS A 53 0.69 -0.19 -6.58
C LYS A 53 0.45 0.88 -7.64
N GLU A 54 0.49 0.51 -8.91
CA GLU A 54 0.24 1.43 -10.02
C GLU A 54 -1.23 1.88 -10.08
N HIS A 55 -2.20 1.00 -9.80
CA HIS A 55 -3.60 1.38 -9.61
C HIS A 55 -3.76 2.41 -8.49
N ARG A 56 -3.17 2.15 -7.32
CA ARG A 56 -3.19 3.09 -6.19
C ARG A 56 -2.54 4.43 -6.56
N ARG A 57 -1.42 4.41 -7.29
CA ARG A 57 -0.75 5.63 -7.75
C ARG A 57 -1.64 6.47 -8.65
N ARG A 58 -2.33 5.87 -9.63
CA ARG A 58 -3.27 6.60 -10.49
C ARG A 58 -4.38 7.28 -9.70
N ILE A 59 -4.90 6.63 -8.65
CA ILE A 59 -5.93 7.21 -7.78
C ILE A 59 -5.37 8.44 -7.05
N VAL A 60 -4.19 8.33 -6.44
CA VAL A 60 -3.53 9.47 -5.77
C VAL A 60 -3.30 10.63 -6.74
N LEU A 61 -2.76 10.37 -7.93
CA LEU A 61 -2.51 11.41 -8.94
C LEU A 61 -3.82 12.10 -9.39
N ARG A 62 -4.91 11.34 -9.54
CA ARG A 62 -6.24 11.88 -9.86
C ARG A 62 -6.77 12.79 -8.73
N LEU A 63 -6.66 12.38 -7.47
CA LEU A 63 -7.08 13.21 -6.34
C LEU A 63 -6.23 14.50 -6.25
N ARG A 64 -4.93 14.39 -6.54
CA ARG A 64 -4.02 15.54 -6.59
C ARG A 64 -4.36 16.51 -7.72
N SER A 65 -4.75 16.03 -8.90
CA SER A 65 -5.20 16.91 -9.99
C SER A 65 -6.50 17.65 -9.66
N GLN A 66 -7.32 17.08 -8.77
CA GLN A 66 -8.51 17.72 -8.20
C GLN A 66 -8.21 18.68 -7.03
N LYS A 67 -6.93 18.94 -6.73
CA LYS A 67 -6.46 19.79 -5.62
C LYS A 67 -6.78 19.29 -4.21
N VAL A 68 -7.13 18.01 -4.05
CA VAL A 68 -7.30 17.39 -2.72
C VAL A 68 -5.95 17.41 -1.97
N THR A 69 -5.97 17.77 -0.70
CA THR A 69 -4.74 17.91 0.11
C THR A 69 -4.13 16.54 0.43
N TYR A 70 -2.82 16.51 0.72
CA TYR A 70 -2.17 15.26 1.12
C TYR A 70 -2.76 14.64 2.39
N ARG A 71 -3.21 15.47 3.34
CA ARG A 71 -3.83 15.02 4.58
C ARG A 71 -5.15 14.32 4.30
N GLU A 72 -6.04 14.94 3.53
CA GLU A 72 -7.32 14.34 3.15
C GLU A 72 -7.13 13.04 2.36
N ILE A 73 -6.18 12.99 1.42
CA ILE A 73 -5.87 11.76 0.68
C ILE A 73 -5.35 10.65 1.63
N ALA A 74 -4.50 11.01 2.58
CA ALA A 74 -3.93 10.08 3.55
C ALA A 74 -5.02 9.47 4.45
N GLU A 75 -5.93 10.31 4.95
CA GLU A 75 -7.09 9.90 5.76
C GLU A 75 -8.02 8.98 4.96
N ASN A 76 -8.41 9.38 3.74
CA ASN A 76 -9.29 8.57 2.88
C ASN A 76 -8.69 7.21 2.49
N LEU A 77 -7.37 7.11 2.38
CA LEU A 77 -6.68 5.87 1.99
C LEU A 77 -6.19 5.03 3.17
N GLY A 78 -6.30 5.52 4.41
CA GLY A 78 -5.75 4.85 5.59
C GLY A 78 -4.21 4.71 5.57
N VAL A 79 -3.50 5.68 5.00
CA VAL A 79 -2.02 5.67 4.90
C VAL A 79 -1.41 6.94 5.48
N SER A 80 -0.10 6.97 5.69
CA SER A 80 0.57 8.20 6.13
C SER A 80 0.63 9.27 5.02
N ILE A 81 0.69 10.55 5.41
CA ILE A 81 0.94 11.67 4.48
C ILE A 81 2.23 11.45 3.67
N GLY A 82 3.29 10.95 4.32
CA GLY A 82 4.56 10.64 3.66
C GLY A 82 4.39 9.58 2.56
N THR A 83 3.54 8.57 2.79
CA THR A 83 3.21 7.55 1.79
C THR A 83 2.53 8.16 0.57
N VAL A 84 1.61 9.11 0.76
CA VAL A 84 0.95 9.81 -0.36
C VAL A 84 1.96 10.60 -1.18
N GLN A 85 2.86 11.35 -0.51
CA GLN A 85 3.92 12.10 -1.18
C GLN A 85 4.88 11.21 -1.96
N ASP A 86 5.27 10.08 -1.37
CA ASP A 86 6.15 9.11 -2.01
C ASP A 86 5.46 8.50 -3.25
N ILE A 87 4.18 8.15 -3.16
CA ILE A 87 3.39 7.65 -4.29
C ILE A 87 3.31 8.67 -5.44
N GLU A 88 2.99 9.92 -5.12
CA GLU A 88 2.90 11.00 -6.12
C GLU A 88 4.23 11.20 -6.86
N ARG A 89 5.34 11.22 -6.10
CA ARG A 89 6.71 11.35 -6.63
C ARG A 89 7.22 10.10 -7.36
N GLY A 90 6.45 9.01 -7.38
CA GLY A 90 6.83 7.76 -8.04
C GLY A 90 7.78 6.89 -7.22
N TYR A 91 7.95 7.18 -5.92
CA TYR A 91 8.70 6.34 -4.99
C TYR A 91 7.82 5.17 -4.52
N SER A 92 7.85 4.05 -5.24
CA SER A 92 7.01 2.88 -4.97
C SER A 92 7.74 1.66 -4.36
N GLY A 93 8.96 1.86 -3.84
CA GLY A 93 9.84 0.80 -3.33
C GLY A 93 10.47 1.09 -1.96
N SER A 94 11.26 0.13 -1.45
CA SER A 94 12.16 0.31 -0.29
C SER A 94 12.93 1.63 -0.47
N GLY A 95 13.05 2.45 0.59
CA GLY A 95 13.56 3.83 0.57
C GLY A 95 14.95 4.07 -0.03
N LYS A 96 15.56 3.05 -0.64
CA LYS A 96 16.76 3.12 -1.50
C LYS A 96 16.64 4.14 -2.63
N ASN A 97 15.45 4.33 -3.20
CA ASN A 97 15.23 5.29 -4.30
C ASN A 97 14.84 6.69 -3.80
N ARG A 98 14.70 6.89 -2.49
CA ARG A 98 14.38 8.20 -1.91
C ARG A 98 15.70 8.95 -1.65
N PRO A 99 15.85 10.20 -2.12
CA PRO A 99 17.02 11.00 -1.77
C PRO A 99 17.09 11.14 -0.23
N LYS A 100 18.23 10.74 0.35
CA LYS A 100 18.46 10.91 1.79
C LYS A 100 18.52 12.41 2.08
N LYS A 101 17.82 12.86 3.12
CA LYS A 101 17.91 14.25 3.58
C LYS A 101 19.35 14.49 4.02
N SER A 102 20.10 15.32 3.29
CA SER A 102 21.42 15.77 3.70
C SER A 102 21.27 16.43 5.06
N THR A 103 21.86 15.83 6.09
CA THR A 103 22.07 16.47 7.38
C THR A 103 23.23 17.45 7.22
N GLU A 104 22.95 18.65 6.70
CA GLU A 104 23.86 19.77 6.78
C GLU A 104 23.28 20.85 7.70
N THR A 105 24.04 21.11 8.77
CA THR A 105 24.12 22.33 9.58
C THR A 105 23.08 22.55 10.68
N SER A 106 23.48 22.15 11.89
CA SER A 106 23.27 22.96 13.10
C SER A 106 24.55 22.91 13.94
N ALA A 107 25.53 23.73 13.56
CA ALA A 107 26.57 24.20 14.45
C ALA A 107 26.51 25.73 14.37
N GLY A 108 25.93 26.32 15.39
CA GLY A 108 25.75 27.75 15.64
C GLY A 108 25.34 27.91 17.09
#